data_AF-A0A285VHY7-F1
#
_entry.id   AF-A0A285VHY7-F1
#
_cell.length_a   1.000
_cell.length_b   1.000
_cell.length_c   1.000
_cell.angle_alpha   90.00
_cell.angle_beta   90.00
_cell.angle_gamma   90.00
#
_symmetry.space_group_name_H-M   'P 1'
#
loop_
_entity.id
_entity.type
_entity.pdbx_description
1 polymer ?
#
loop_
_entity_poly.entity_id
_entity_poly.type
_entity_poly.pdbx_seq_one_letter_code
_entity_poly.pdbx_strand_id
1 'polypeptide(L)'
;MLKEVAVERYRFTCAGCGHTWSTDYDVQHVEDGHGLTWEYYSLNGIPVPSPTAHGSLSCPHCGATWIHFQLDAVRTVPLVALADDQANAGRPRQLSDAERLVARHHAPLLSGEQLVFGESAPGVPSVES
;
A
#
# COMPACT_ATOMS: atom_id res chain seq x y z
N MET A 1 -11.48 -11.16 -7.42
CA MET A 1 -10.99 -10.22 -8.43
C MET A 1 -10.34 -9.05 -7.73
N LEU A 2 -9.06 -8.77 -8.01
CA LEU A 2 -8.39 -7.58 -7.49
C LEU A 2 -9.04 -6.33 -8.12
N LYS A 3 -9.47 -5.40 -7.27
CA LYS A 3 -10.14 -4.14 -7.66
C LYS A 3 -9.21 -2.95 -7.53
N GLU A 4 -8.40 -2.94 -6.49
CA GLU A 4 -7.48 -1.84 -6.21
C GLU A 4 -6.26 -2.33 -5.43
N VAL A 5 -5.13 -1.68 -5.65
CA VAL A 5 -3.97 -1.72 -4.77
C VAL A 5 -3.71 -0.28 -4.36
N ALA A 6 -3.51 -0.03 -3.07
CA ALA A 6 -3.28 1.29 -2.54
C ALA A 6 -2.21 1.27 -1.45
N VAL A 7 -1.66 2.44 -1.17
CA VAL A 7 -0.94 2.72 0.08
C VAL A 7 -1.80 3.63 0.93
N GLU A 8 -2.10 3.19 2.14
CA GLU A 8 -2.98 3.88 3.08
C GLU A 8 -2.21 4.31 4.32
N ARG A 9 -2.20 5.61 4.59
CA ARG A 9 -1.57 6.18 5.78
C ARG A 9 -2.58 6.28 6.90
N TYR A 10 -2.40 5.44 7.91
CA TYR A 10 -3.17 5.52 9.15
C TYR A 10 -2.39 6.30 10.20
N ARG A 11 -3.10 7.18 10.91
CA ARG A 11 -2.64 7.78 12.16
C ARG A 11 -3.34 7.12 13.33
N PHE A 12 -2.56 6.76 14.33
CA PHE A 12 -3.03 6.13 15.55
C PHE A 12 -2.77 7.04 16.74
N THR A 13 -3.70 7.07 17.68
CA THR A 13 -3.56 7.81 18.95
C THR A 13 -3.93 6.89 20.11
N CYS A 14 -3.02 6.70 21.05
CA CYS A 14 -3.25 5.88 22.23
C CYS A 14 -4.22 6.59 23.19
N ALA A 15 -5.33 5.93 23.53
CA ALA A 15 -6.28 6.47 24.52
C ALA A 15 -5.72 6.48 25.94
N GLY A 16 -4.68 5.68 26.23
CA GLY A 16 -4.06 5.58 27.55
C GLY A 16 -3.02 6.67 27.84
N CYS A 17 -2.12 6.97 26.90
CA CYS A 17 -1.02 7.92 27.11
C CYS A 17 -0.99 9.09 26.13
N GLY A 18 -1.88 9.14 25.13
CA GLY A 18 -1.93 10.19 24.12
C GLY A 18 -0.85 10.12 23.03
N HIS A 19 0.04 9.13 23.06
CA HIS A 19 1.07 8.97 22.02
C HIS A 19 0.44 8.76 20.64
N THR A 20 0.96 9.48 19.64
CA THR A 20 0.50 9.42 18.25
C THR A 20 1.63 8.95 17.34
N TRP A 21 1.29 8.06 16.40
CA TRP A 21 2.20 7.62 15.34
C TRP A 21 1.43 7.40 14.03
N SER A 22 2.15 7.39 12.92
CA SER A 22 1.59 7.10 11.60
C SER A 22 2.29 5.92 10.95
N THR A 23 1.57 5.19 10.11
CA THR A 23 2.09 4.03 9.39
C THR A 23 1.41 3.91 8.04
N ASP A 24 2.21 3.61 7.01
CA ASP A 24 1.75 3.38 5.65
C ASP A 24 1.61 1.88 5.42
N TYR A 25 0.40 1.44 5.08
CA TYR A 25 0.11 0.04 4.76
C TYR A 25 -0.08 -0.12 3.26
N ASP A 26 0.48 -1.19 2.70
CA ASP A 26 0.08 -1.67 1.38
C ASP A 26 -1.24 -2.44 1.53
N VAL A 27 -2.29 -1.98 0.82
CA VAL A 27 -3.64 -2.52 0.93
C VAL A 27 -4.10 -3.04 -0.42
N GLN A 28 -4.63 -4.26 -0.45
CA GLN A 28 -5.26 -4.86 -1.62
C GLN A 28 -6.76 -5.00 -1.38
N HIS A 29 -7.56 -4.35 -2.23
CA HIS A 29 -9.01 -4.50 -2.26
C HIS A 29 -9.40 -5.57 -3.28
N VAL A 30 -10.02 -6.65 -2.81
CA VAL A 30 -10.40 -7.81 -3.60
C VAL A 30 -11.89 -8.05 -3.48
N GLU A 31 -12.61 -8.03 -4.59
CA GLU A 31 -14.01 -8.45 -4.63
C GLU A 31 -14.10 -9.95 -4.90
N ASP A 32 -14.84 -10.72 -4.11
CA ASP A 32 -15.05 -12.14 -4.38
C ASP A 32 -16.12 -12.39 -5.45
N GLY A 33 -16.40 -13.67 -5.76
CA GLY A 33 -17.40 -14.05 -6.75
C GLY A 33 -18.86 -13.78 -6.34
N HIS A 34 -19.08 -13.31 -5.12
CA HIS A 34 -20.40 -12.98 -4.56
C HIS A 34 -20.59 -11.46 -4.36
N GLY A 35 -19.61 -10.64 -4.76
CA GLY A 35 -19.66 -9.19 -4.64
C GLY A 35 -19.28 -8.67 -3.25
N LEU A 36 -18.70 -9.51 -2.38
CA LEU A 36 -18.13 -9.02 -1.11
C LEU A 36 -16.70 -8.53 -1.33
N THR A 37 -16.39 -7.37 -0.75
CA THR A 37 -15.05 -6.80 -0.78
C THR A 37 -14.26 -7.25 0.44
N TRP A 38 -13.02 -7.67 0.19
CA TRP A 38 -12.04 -8.09 1.15
C TRP A 38 -10.83 -7.17 1.08
N GLU A 39 -10.26 -6.87 2.23
CA GLU A 39 -9.07 -6.03 2.38
C GLU A 39 -7.92 -6.87 2.92
N TYR A 40 -6.77 -6.81 2.25
CA TYR A 40 -5.55 -7.48 2.69
C TYR A 40 -4.47 -6.44 2.93
N TYR A 41 -3.97 -6.41 4.17
CA TYR A 41 -2.99 -5.44 4.62
C TYR A 41 -1.59 -6.06 4.65
N SER A 42 -0.60 -5.28 4.24
CA SER A 42 0.81 -5.62 4.40
C SER A 42 1.56 -4.39 4.92
N LEU A 43 2.52 -4.65 5.80
CA LEU A 43 3.46 -3.64 6.26
C LEU A 43 4.82 -4.07 5.77
N ASN A 44 5.51 -3.22 4.99
CA ASN A 44 6.85 -3.52 4.52
C ASN A 44 6.93 -4.85 3.73
N GLY A 45 5.89 -5.15 2.96
CA GLY A 45 5.75 -6.41 2.21
C GLY A 45 5.41 -7.65 3.05
N ILE A 46 5.25 -7.51 4.37
CA ILE A 46 4.84 -8.61 5.27
C ILE A 46 3.33 -8.55 5.48
N PRO A 47 2.58 -9.64 5.24
CA PRO A 47 1.16 -9.69 5.55
C PRO A 47 0.89 -9.48 7.03
N VAL A 48 -0.06 -8.60 7.35
CA VAL A 48 -0.46 -8.26 8.72
C VAL A 48 -1.98 -8.26 8.85
N PRO A 49 -2.52 -8.39 10.08
CA PRO A 49 -3.94 -8.12 10.32
C PRO A 49 -4.31 -6.70 9.90
N SER A 50 -5.61 -6.46 9.67
CA SER A 50 -6.10 -5.10 9.47
C SER A 50 -5.73 -4.21 10.67
N PRO A 51 -5.19 -3.00 10.45
CA PRO A 51 -4.83 -2.07 11.51
C PRO A 51 -6.05 -1.50 12.26
N THR A 52 -7.25 -1.69 11.71
CA THR A 52 -8.51 -1.29 12.35
C THR A 52 -9.19 -2.44 13.09
N ALA A 53 -8.69 -3.68 12.94
CA ALA A 53 -9.21 -4.82 13.67
C ALA A 53 -8.89 -4.67 15.17
N HIS A 54 -9.88 -5.01 16.01
CA HIS A 54 -9.75 -4.90 17.46
C HIS A 54 -8.58 -5.76 17.98
N GLY A 55 -7.70 -5.14 18.77
CA GLY A 55 -6.54 -5.82 19.38
C GLY A 55 -5.39 -6.13 18.41
N SER A 56 -5.45 -5.69 17.15
CA SER A 56 -4.35 -5.85 16.18
C SER A 56 -3.11 -5.01 16.51
N LEU A 57 -3.28 -3.96 17.32
CA LEU A 57 -2.24 -2.99 17.66
C LEU A 57 -2.11 -2.81 19.17
N SER A 58 -0.89 -2.48 19.60
CA SER A 58 -0.59 -2.01 20.95
C SER A 58 0.24 -0.74 20.87
N CYS A 59 0.06 0.16 21.84
CA CYS A 59 0.82 1.39 21.91
C CYS A 59 2.31 1.05 22.09
N PRO A 60 3.21 1.51 21.19
CA PRO A 60 4.64 1.21 21.33
C PRO A 60 5.28 1.88 22.56
N HIS A 61 4.61 2.90 23.12
CA HIS A 61 5.10 3.64 24.28
C HIS A 61 4.63 3.05 25.62
N CYS A 62 3.36 2.63 25.75
CA CYS A 62 2.81 2.15 27.03
C CYS A 62 2.14 0.77 26.99
N GLY A 63 2.08 0.10 25.83
CA GLY A 63 1.49 -1.23 25.66
C GLY A 63 -0.05 -1.30 25.66
N ALA A 64 -0.75 -0.18 25.86
CA ALA A 64 -2.23 -0.17 25.83
C ALA A 64 -2.78 -0.56 24.44
N THR A 65 -3.87 -1.32 24.40
CA THR A 65 -4.52 -1.80 23.17
C THR A 65 -5.73 -0.96 22.74
N TRP A 66 -6.13 0.02 23.55
CA TRP A 66 -7.18 0.97 23.18
C TRP A 66 -6.59 2.10 22.34
N ILE A 67 -6.64 1.92 21.02
CA ILE A 67 -6.04 2.80 20.04
C ILE A 67 -7.14 3.41 19.17
N HIS A 68 -7.17 4.74 19.07
CA HIS A 68 -7.97 5.44 18.06
C HIS A 68 -7.21 5.47 16.75
N PHE A 69 -7.90 5.35 15.62
CA PHE A 69 -7.31 5.43 14.29
C PHE A 69 -8.00 6.50 13.43
N GLN A 70 -7.25 7.06 12.49
CA GLN A 70 -7.74 7.94 11.42
C GLN A 70 -7.01 7.59 10.13
N LEU A 71 -7.72 7.58 9.00
CA LEU A 71 -7.12 7.44 7.68
C LEU A 71 -6.75 8.85 7.17
N ASP A 72 -5.45 9.16 7.15
CA ASP A 72 -4.95 10.50 6.81
C ASP A 72 -4.77 10.70 5.30
N ALA A 73 -4.34 9.66 4.59
CA ALA A 73 -4.05 9.74 3.16
C ALA A 73 -4.16 8.38 2.47
N VAL A 74 -4.49 8.42 1.18
CA VAL A 74 -4.56 7.25 0.29
C VAL A 74 -3.80 7.56 -0.99
N ARG A 75 -2.93 6.65 -1.42
CA ARG A 75 -2.28 6.67 -2.73
C ARG A 75 -2.63 5.40 -3.48
N THR A 76 -3.51 5.48 -4.46
CA THR A 76 -3.89 4.33 -5.28
C THR A 76 -2.82 4.01 -6.32
N VAL A 77 -2.70 2.73 -6.66
CA VAL A 77 -1.91 2.21 -7.77
C VAL A 77 -2.92 1.76 -8.84
N PRO A 78 -3.09 2.54 -9.93
CA PRO A 78 -4.08 2.22 -10.96
C PRO A 78 -3.80 0.85 -11.58
N LEU A 79 -4.79 -0.04 -11.48
CA LEU A 79 -4.71 -1.34 -12.12
C LEU A 79 -4.78 -1.17 -13.64
N VAL A 80 -3.86 -1.82 -14.35
CA VAL A 80 -3.92 -1.88 -15.81
C VAL A 80 -4.97 -2.92 -16.20
N ALA A 81 -6.12 -2.46 -16.71
CA ALA A 81 -7.06 -3.34 -17.37
C ALA A 81 -6.48 -3.79 -18.72
N LEU A 82 -6.61 -5.09 -19.02
CA LEU A 82 -6.30 -5.63 -20.35
C LEU A 82 -7.41 -5.34 -21.38
N ALA A 83 -8.51 -4.71 -20.96
CA ALA A 83 -9.63 -4.37 -21.83
C ALA A 83 -9.34 -3.08 -22.63
N ASP A 84 -9.62 -3.16 -23.93
CA ASP A 84 -9.52 -2.16 -25.01
C ASP A 84 -8.31 -1.22 -24.99
N ASP A 85 -7.47 -1.36 -26.01
CA ASP A 85 -6.27 -0.55 -26.26
C ASP A 85 -6.48 0.97 -26.16
N GLN A 86 -7.73 1.43 -26.33
CA GLN A 86 -8.13 2.83 -26.26
C GLN A 86 -8.14 3.41 -24.84
N ALA A 87 -8.49 2.64 -23.80
CA ALA A 87 -8.56 3.14 -22.42
C ALA A 87 -7.17 3.48 -21.85
N ASN A 88 -6.10 2.98 -22.49
CA ASN A 88 -4.71 3.13 -22.05
C ASN A 88 -3.84 3.84 -23.10
N ALA A 89 -4.44 4.53 -24.08
CA ALA A 89 -3.76 5.09 -25.24
C ALA A 89 -2.68 6.14 -24.89
N GLY A 90 -2.74 6.76 -23.70
CA GLY A 90 -1.74 7.70 -23.21
C GLY A 90 -0.59 7.09 -22.39
N ARG A 91 -0.68 5.81 -22.00
CA ARG A 91 0.36 5.17 -21.18
C ARG A 91 1.36 4.43 -22.08
N PRO A 92 2.65 4.81 -22.08
CA PRO A 92 3.66 4.09 -22.84
C PRO A 92 3.69 2.61 -22.41
N ARG A 93 3.51 1.71 -23.39
CA ARG A 93 3.73 0.28 -23.19
C ARG A 93 5.19 -0.03 -23.48
N GLN A 94 5.83 -0.78 -22.59
CA GLN A 94 7.18 -1.24 -22.79
C GLN A 94 7.18 -2.77 -22.83
N LEU A 95 7.65 -3.33 -23.95
CA LEU A 95 7.85 -4.77 -24.07
C LEU A 95 8.95 -5.19 -23.08
N SER A 96 8.70 -6.24 -22.31
CA SER A 96 9.75 -6.84 -21.47
C SER A 96 10.74 -7.61 -22.34
N ASP A 97 12.03 -7.30 -22.21
CA ASP A 97 13.10 -8.14 -22.74
C ASP A 97 13.38 -9.34 -21.81
N ALA A 98 13.79 -10.47 -22.37
CA ALA A 98 14.13 -11.69 -21.62
C ALA A 98 15.22 -11.43 -20.56
N GLU A 99 16.25 -10.65 -20.87
CA GLU A 99 17.32 -10.30 -19.93
C GLU A 99 16.77 -9.53 -18.73
N ARG A 100 15.82 -8.61 -18.96
CA ARG A 100 15.16 -7.86 -17.88
C ARG A 100 14.27 -8.75 -17.02
N LEU A 101 13.59 -9.73 -17.61
CA LEU A 101 12.77 -10.68 -16.86
C LEU A 101 13.62 -11.56 -15.95
N VAL A 102 14.74 -12.06 -16.47
CA VAL A 102 15.72 -12.85 -15.70
C VAL A 102 16.31 -11.99 -14.57
N ALA A 103 16.74 -10.77 -14.87
CA ALA A 103 17.25 -9.84 -13.86
C ALA A 103 16.24 -9.59 -12.73
N ARG A 104 14.95 -9.39 -13.06
CA ARG A 104 13.88 -9.25 -12.06
C ARG A 104 13.75 -10.49 -11.19
N HIS A 105 13.81 -11.69 -11.78
CA HIS A 105 13.64 -12.94 -11.04
C HIS A 105 14.76 -13.18 -10.03
N HIS A 106 15.99 -12.79 -10.37
CA HIS A 106 17.16 -12.91 -9.50
C HIS A 106 17.39 -11.71 -8.58
N ALA A 107 16.65 -10.62 -8.74
CA ALA A 107 16.77 -9.47 -7.88
C ALA A 107 16.43 -9.86 -6.42
N PRO A 108 17.25 -9.44 -5.44
CA PRO A 108 16.90 -9.66 -4.04
C PRO A 108 15.59 -8.95 -3.71
N LEU A 109 14.82 -9.54 -2.80
CA LEU A 109 13.66 -8.86 -2.25
C LEU A 109 14.13 -7.60 -1.52
N LEU A 110 13.51 -6.46 -1.80
CA LEU A 110 13.71 -5.26 -1.00
C LEU A 110 13.24 -5.54 0.42
N SER A 111 14.07 -5.27 1.41
CA SER A 111 13.60 -5.23 2.80
C SER A 111 12.82 -3.94 3.02
N GLY A 112 11.82 -3.97 3.91
CA GLY A 112 11.05 -2.76 4.24
C GLY A 112 11.88 -1.62 4.85
N GLU A 113 12.99 -1.95 5.50
CA GLU A 113 13.93 -0.97 6.06
C GLU A 113 14.67 -0.17 4.98
N GLN A 114 14.72 -0.70 3.75
CA GLN A 114 15.38 -0.07 2.61
C GLN A 114 14.43 0.82 1.78
N LEU A 115 13.15 0.92 2.16
CA LEU A 115 12.19 1.80 1.48
C LEU A 115 12.52 3.26 1.81
N VAL A 116 13.01 4.00 0.81
CA VAL A 116 13.26 5.44 0.92
C VAL A 116 11.95 6.18 0.70
N PHE A 117 11.45 6.85 1.75
CA PHE A 117 10.28 7.72 1.67
C PHE A 117 10.70 9.17 1.45
N GLY A 118 10.20 9.81 0.38
CA GLY A 118 10.23 11.28 0.26
C GLY A 118 11.27 11.90 -0.68
N GLU A 119 12.09 11.12 -1.39
CA GLU A 119 12.90 11.69 -2.47
C GLU A 119 12.06 11.84 -3.76
N SER A 120 11.96 13.08 -4.26
CA SER A 120 11.33 13.35 -5.55
C SER A 120 12.17 12.73 -6.66
N ALA A 121 11.63 11.71 -7.34
CA ALA A 121 12.28 11.17 -8.51
C ALA A 121 12.30 12.24 -9.63
N PRO A 122 13.48 12.56 -10.20
CA PRO A 122 13.57 13.56 -11.26
C PRO A 122 12.74 13.13 -12.48
N GLY A 123 11.88 14.03 -12.95
CA GLY A 123 11.05 13.82 -14.15
C GLY A 123 9.66 13.22 -13.92
N VAL A 124 9.24 12.97 -12.66
CA VAL A 124 7.85 12.62 -12.36
C VAL A 124 7.01 13.91 -12.30
N PRO A 125 5.92 14.04 -13.08
CA PRO A 125 5.07 15.21 -13.00
C PRO A 125 4.42 15.31 -11.63
N SER A 126 4.56 16.46 -10.97
CA SER A 126 3.77 16.79 -9.80
C SER A 126 2.31 16.80 -10.21
N VAL A 127 1.51 15.90 -9.65
CA VAL A 127 0.06 15.96 -9.80
C VAL A 127 -0.40 17.11 -8.90
N GLU A 128 -0.57 18.29 -9.47
CA GLU A 128 -1.24 19.40 -8.78
C GLU A 128 -2.69 19.00 -8.51
N SER A 129 -3.13 19.22 -7.26
CA SER A 129 -4.45 18.81 -6.74
C SER A 129 -5.57 19.72 -7.19
#